data_AF-A0A2M8BCY9-F1
#
_entry.id   AF-A0A2M8BCY9-F1
#
_cell.length_a   1.000
_cell.length_b   1.000
_cell.length_c   1.000
_cell.angle_alpha   90.00
_cell.angle_beta   90.00
_cell.angle_gamma   90.00
#
_symmetry.space_group_name_H-M   'P 1'
#
loop_
_entity.id
_entity.type
_entity.pdbx_description
1 polymer ?
#
loop_
_entity_poly.entity_id
_entity_poly.type
_entity_poly.pdbx_seq_one_letter_code
_entity_poly.pdbx_strand_id
1 'polypeptide(L)'
;MSSYSGEGAQAMLHSERRTDAVLLDALIEAEPDNILIPKVVRGLLAHRRKGTWRNTQENVFALVALGHYFDVFEATEPDFVSRVWLGEQYAGEQVYKGRSAERQHLNIPMSVVLEGEPKKNLVLQKEGEGRLYYRLGMVYAPKDLALDPLERGFDVSRKYIAVDDPADLSEDGDGRYHVALGATIRVELSMTSRSRRYFVALVDKLPAGFEPLNPAFATTSALETASAMQGSWANRWFEHQNLRDERAEAFTSLLWEGTYTYSYLVRATTAGEFVVPPPKAEEMYAPETFGRGASWRVVVE
;
A
#
# COMPACT_ATOMS: atom_id res chain seq x y z
N MET A 1 -22.48 0.26 2.34
CA MET A 1 -22.96 0.35 0.94
C MET A 1 -23.60 -0.99 0.59
N SER A 2 -24.75 -0.99 -0.09
CA SER A 2 -25.68 -2.12 -0.26
C SER A 2 -24.99 -3.48 -0.46
N SER A 3 -25.07 -4.36 0.54
CA SER A 3 -24.73 -5.76 0.37
C SER A 3 -25.75 -6.38 -0.58
N TYR A 4 -25.35 -6.65 -1.83
CA TYR A 4 -26.06 -7.56 -2.74
C TYR A 4 -25.97 -9.02 -2.25
N SER A 5 -26.17 -9.23 -0.95
CA SER A 5 -26.37 -10.54 -0.31
C SER A 5 -27.87 -10.77 -0.09
N GLY A 6 -28.70 -10.31 -1.02
CA GLY A 6 -30.13 -10.58 -1.02
C GLY A 6 -30.42 -12.01 -1.48
N GLU A 7 -31.38 -12.65 -0.82
CA GLU A 7 -31.96 -13.93 -1.22
C GLU A 7 -32.27 -13.92 -2.73
N GLY A 8 -31.64 -14.83 -3.48
CA GLY A 8 -31.76 -14.94 -4.95
C GLY A 8 -30.43 -14.84 -5.71
N ALA A 9 -29.39 -14.21 -5.15
CA ALA A 9 -28.08 -14.09 -5.83
C ALA A 9 -27.39 -15.46 -6.06
N GLN A 10 -27.63 -16.43 -5.16
CA GLN A 10 -27.16 -17.81 -5.33
C GLN A 10 -27.82 -18.52 -6.54
N ALA A 11 -29.09 -18.22 -6.84
CA ALA A 11 -29.79 -18.80 -7.98
C ALA A 11 -29.23 -18.29 -9.32
N MET A 12 -28.64 -17.09 -9.34
CA MET A 12 -27.98 -16.50 -10.52
C MET A 12 -26.48 -16.82 -10.60
N LEU A 13 -25.96 -17.71 -9.75
CA LEU A 13 -24.53 -18.03 -9.66
C LEU A 13 -23.65 -16.76 -9.58
N HIS A 14 -24.15 -15.74 -8.87
CA HIS A 14 -23.48 -14.45 -8.78
C HIS A 14 -22.15 -14.55 -8.03
N SER A 15 -21.16 -13.81 -8.53
CA SER A 15 -19.94 -13.51 -7.81
C SER A 15 -19.39 -12.18 -8.29
N GLU A 16 -18.68 -11.48 -7.41
CA GLU A 16 -18.05 -10.20 -7.75
C GLU A 16 -17.15 -10.31 -8.99
N ARG A 17 -16.38 -11.40 -9.13
CA ARG A 17 -15.49 -11.65 -10.28
C ARG A 17 -16.25 -11.85 -11.59
N ARG A 18 -17.39 -12.56 -11.53
CA ARG A 18 -18.28 -12.68 -12.69
C ARG A 18 -18.84 -11.30 -13.07
N THR A 19 -19.27 -10.52 -12.09
CA THR A 19 -19.79 -9.16 -12.32
C THR A 19 -18.72 -8.25 -12.94
N ASP A 20 -17.49 -8.28 -12.41
CA ASP A 20 -16.34 -7.54 -12.97
C ASP A 20 -16.08 -7.93 -14.44
N ALA A 21 -16.13 -9.22 -14.77
CA ALA A 21 -15.92 -9.71 -16.13
C ALA A 21 -17.04 -9.33 -17.10
N VAL A 22 -18.31 -9.45 -16.70
CA VAL A 22 -19.45 -9.01 -17.52
C VAL A 22 -19.41 -7.50 -17.74
N LEU A 23 -19.05 -6.73 -16.70
CA LEU A 23 -18.89 -5.29 -16.82
C LEU A 23 -17.76 -4.93 -17.78
N LEU A 24 -16.62 -5.63 -17.73
CA LEU A 24 -15.53 -5.44 -18.67
C LEU A 24 -16.02 -5.63 -20.11
N ASP A 25 -16.66 -6.75 -20.39
CA ASP A 25 -17.15 -7.09 -21.73
C ASP A 25 -18.14 -6.02 -22.25
N ALA A 26 -19.10 -5.62 -21.42
CA ALA A 26 -20.06 -4.57 -21.75
C ALA A 26 -19.40 -3.20 -21.98
N LEU A 27 -18.38 -2.84 -21.20
CA LEU A 27 -17.63 -1.60 -21.39
C LEU A 27 -16.85 -1.60 -22.70
N ILE A 28 -16.24 -2.73 -23.07
CA ILE A 28 -15.49 -2.86 -24.33
C ILE A 28 -16.43 -2.64 -25.53
N GLU A 29 -17.64 -3.21 -25.49
CA GLU A 29 -18.61 -3.06 -26.58
C GLU A 29 -19.24 -1.67 -26.63
N ALA A 30 -19.64 -1.12 -25.48
CA ALA A 30 -20.41 0.12 -25.43
C ALA A 30 -19.54 1.39 -25.46
N GLU A 31 -18.39 1.36 -24.76
CA GLU A 31 -17.51 2.51 -24.57
C GLU A 31 -16.03 2.07 -24.54
N PRO A 32 -15.45 1.67 -25.69
CA PRO A 32 -14.09 1.10 -25.75
C PRO A 32 -12.98 2.05 -25.24
N ASP A 33 -13.23 3.36 -25.22
CA ASP A 33 -12.31 4.37 -24.69
C ASP A 33 -12.49 4.62 -23.18
N ASN A 34 -13.36 3.87 -22.50
CA ASN A 34 -13.66 4.08 -21.09
C ASN A 34 -12.44 3.75 -20.20
N ILE A 35 -12.06 4.73 -19.39
CA ILE A 35 -10.89 4.66 -18.49
C ILE A 35 -10.97 3.55 -17.43
N LEU A 36 -12.15 2.96 -17.23
CA LEU A 36 -12.36 1.87 -16.28
C LEU A 36 -11.92 0.51 -16.83
N ILE A 37 -11.93 0.31 -18.15
CA ILE A 37 -11.55 -0.95 -18.80
C ILE A 37 -10.19 -1.48 -18.27
N PRO A 38 -9.08 -0.72 -18.34
CA PRO A 38 -7.80 -1.20 -17.82
C PRO A 38 -7.78 -1.42 -16.30
N LYS A 39 -8.65 -0.71 -15.55
CA LYS A 39 -8.76 -0.90 -14.09
C LYS A 39 -9.47 -2.22 -13.75
N VAL A 40 -10.53 -2.55 -14.48
CA VAL A 40 -11.27 -3.81 -14.31
C VAL A 40 -10.40 -5.00 -14.72
N VAL A 41 -9.69 -4.91 -15.85
CA VAL A 41 -8.71 -5.93 -16.27
C VAL A 41 -7.66 -6.18 -15.18
N ARG A 42 -7.07 -5.11 -14.63
CA ARG A 42 -6.09 -5.23 -13.54
C ARG A 42 -6.69 -5.91 -12.31
N GLY A 43 -7.92 -5.55 -11.93
CA GLY A 43 -8.63 -6.16 -10.81
C GLY A 43 -8.88 -7.66 -11.03
N LEU A 44 -9.34 -8.06 -12.22
CA LEU A 44 -9.53 -9.47 -12.59
C LEU A 44 -8.21 -10.24 -12.49
N LEU A 45 -7.13 -9.73 -13.09
CA LEU A 45 -5.82 -10.38 -13.06
C LEU A 45 -5.26 -10.51 -11.63
N ALA A 46 -5.44 -9.50 -10.78
CA ALA A 46 -4.98 -9.51 -9.40
C ALA A 46 -5.66 -10.58 -8.52
N HIS A 47 -6.90 -10.96 -8.86
CA HIS A 47 -7.64 -12.02 -8.16
C HIS A 47 -7.30 -13.44 -8.60
N ARG A 48 -6.50 -13.59 -9.66
CA ARG A 48 -6.10 -14.90 -10.16
C ARG A 48 -5.15 -15.58 -9.16
N ARG A 49 -5.54 -16.74 -8.62
CA ARG A 49 -4.71 -17.56 -7.74
C ARG A 49 -4.34 -18.85 -8.44
N LYS A 50 -3.03 -19.15 -8.54
CA LYS A 50 -2.52 -20.34 -9.24
C LYS A 50 -3.09 -20.53 -10.66
N GLY A 51 -3.32 -19.43 -11.38
CA GLY A 51 -3.81 -19.45 -12.75
C GLY A 51 -5.33 -19.45 -12.92
N THR A 52 -6.11 -19.51 -11.83
CA THR A 52 -7.57 -19.56 -11.90
C THR A 52 -8.25 -18.54 -10.97
N TRP A 53 -9.52 -18.29 -11.24
CA TRP A 53 -10.48 -17.67 -10.33
C TRP A 53 -11.25 -18.75 -9.55
N ARG A 54 -12.04 -18.33 -8.55
CA ARG A 54 -12.51 -19.17 -7.45
C ARG A 54 -13.34 -20.39 -7.88
N ASN A 55 -14.12 -20.27 -8.95
CA ASN A 55 -15.02 -21.32 -9.42
C ASN A 55 -15.12 -21.32 -10.96
N THR A 56 -15.82 -22.31 -11.50
CA THR A 56 -15.96 -22.49 -12.96
C THR A 56 -16.64 -21.30 -13.64
N GLN A 57 -17.63 -20.68 -13.01
CA GLN A 57 -18.32 -19.50 -13.54
C GLN A 57 -17.38 -18.30 -13.65
N GLU A 58 -16.68 -17.97 -12.56
CA GLU A 58 -15.68 -16.89 -12.57
C GLU A 58 -14.60 -17.12 -13.62
N ASN A 59 -14.11 -18.35 -13.76
CA ASN A 59 -13.10 -18.69 -14.77
C ASN A 59 -13.62 -18.45 -16.20
N VAL A 60 -14.80 -18.96 -16.54
CA VAL A 60 -15.34 -18.84 -17.91
C VAL A 60 -15.56 -17.36 -18.26
N PHE A 61 -16.23 -16.60 -17.39
CA PHE A 61 -16.51 -15.19 -17.69
C PHE A 61 -15.24 -14.35 -17.73
N ALA A 62 -14.29 -14.57 -16.81
CA ALA A 62 -13.02 -13.85 -16.84
C ALA A 62 -12.20 -14.16 -18.09
N LEU A 63 -12.15 -15.42 -18.54
CA LEU A 63 -11.43 -15.81 -19.75
C LEU A 63 -12.05 -15.19 -21.02
N VAL A 64 -13.38 -15.20 -21.13
CA VAL A 64 -14.09 -14.60 -22.27
C VAL A 64 -13.83 -13.10 -22.32
N ALA A 65 -14.04 -12.38 -21.22
CA ALA A 65 -13.86 -10.94 -21.17
C ALA A 65 -12.39 -10.51 -21.39
N LEU A 66 -11.42 -11.26 -20.84
CA LEU A 66 -9.99 -11.00 -21.07
C LEU A 66 -9.55 -11.36 -22.50
N GLY A 67 -10.18 -12.36 -23.12
CA GLY A 67 -9.99 -12.68 -24.54
C GLY A 67 -10.48 -11.55 -25.43
N HIS A 68 -11.70 -11.05 -25.17
CA HIS A 68 -12.24 -9.91 -25.90
C HIS A 68 -11.38 -8.65 -25.72
N TYR A 69 -10.90 -8.38 -24.49
CA TYR A 69 -9.92 -7.31 -24.25
C TYR A 69 -8.66 -7.48 -25.09
N PHE A 70 -8.13 -8.69 -25.20
CA PHE A 70 -6.94 -8.96 -26.01
C PHE A 70 -7.21 -8.67 -27.49
N ASP A 71 -8.35 -9.13 -28.02
CA ASP A 71 -8.71 -8.95 -29.42
C ASP A 71 -8.92 -7.47 -29.79
N VAL A 72 -9.42 -6.65 -28.87
CA VAL A 72 -9.66 -5.22 -29.13
C VAL A 72 -8.42 -4.37 -28.88
N PHE A 73 -7.67 -4.61 -27.80
CA PHE A 73 -6.61 -3.69 -27.35
C PHE A 73 -5.18 -4.21 -27.52
N GLU A 74 -5.00 -5.52 -27.71
CA GLU A 74 -3.69 -6.22 -27.75
C GLU A 74 -3.47 -7.06 -29.03
N ALA A 75 -4.37 -6.95 -30.01
CA ALA A 75 -4.28 -7.70 -31.26
C ALA A 75 -3.04 -7.35 -32.09
N THR A 76 -2.61 -6.08 -32.02
CA THR A 76 -1.40 -5.62 -32.73
C THR A 76 -0.16 -6.18 -32.06
N GLU A 77 0.63 -6.93 -32.82
CA GLU A 77 1.89 -7.45 -32.34
C GLU A 77 2.90 -6.31 -32.10
N PRO A 78 3.61 -6.26 -30.95
CA PRO A 78 4.57 -5.21 -30.68
C PRO A 78 5.69 -5.15 -31.73
N ASP A 79 5.81 -4.00 -32.40
CA ASP A 79 6.96 -3.65 -33.22
C ASP A 79 7.24 -2.15 -33.06
N PHE A 80 7.96 -1.81 -31.99
CA PHE A 80 8.24 -0.43 -31.66
C PHE A 80 9.57 -0.27 -30.90
N VAL A 81 10.08 0.96 -30.91
CA VAL A 81 11.20 1.40 -30.07
C VAL A 81 10.66 2.35 -29.01
N SER A 82 10.99 2.11 -27.74
CA SER A 82 10.77 3.07 -26.66
C SER A 82 12.07 3.79 -26.33
N ARG A 83 12.01 5.10 -26.14
CA ARG A 83 13.16 5.94 -25.79
C ARG A 83 12.83 6.80 -24.59
N VAL A 84 13.82 7.02 -23.73
CA VAL A 84 13.67 7.75 -22.47
C VAL A 84 14.70 8.86 -22.38
N TRP A 85 14.25 10.04 -21.96
CA TRP A 85 15.10 11.19 -21.66
C TRP A 85 14.76 11.76 -20.28
N LEU A 86 15.78 12.28 -19.60
CA LEU A 86 15.64 13.05 -18.37
C LEU A 86 16.16 14.47 -18.61
N GLY A 87 15.25 15.43 -18.75
CA GLY A 87 15.56 16.74 -19.32
C GLY A 87 16.01 16.58 -20.76
N GLU A 88 17.16 17.14 -21.10
CA GLU A 88 17.79 16.98 -22.42
C GLU A 88 18.68 15.74 -22.51
N GLN A 89 18.93 15.05 -21.39
CA GLN A 89 19.82 13.91 -21.34
C GLN A 89 19.11 12.63 -21.79
N TYR A 90 19.65 11.99 -22.83
CA TYR A 90 19.22 10.66 -23.25
C TYR A 90 19.55 9.63 -22.16
N ALA A 91 18.53 8.91 -21.70
CA ALA A 91 18.66 7.91 -20.65
C ALA A 91 18.76 6.48 -21.20
N GLY A 92 18.14 6.20 -22.35
CA GLY A 92 18.25 4.91 -23.02
C GLY A 92 17.09 4.60 -23.96
N GLU A 93 17.20 3.48 -24.66
CA GLU A 93 16.13 2.93 -25.50
C GLU A 93 15.97 1.43 -25.36
N GLN A 94 14.81 0.94 -25.76
CA GLN A 94 14.45 -0.47 -25.76
C GLN A 94 13.68 -0.80 -27.04
N VAL A 95 14.07 -1.89 -27.69
CA VAL A 95 13.43 -2.39 -28.91
C VAL A 95 12.50 -3.53 -28.54
N TYR A 96 11.26 -3.46 -29.02
CA TYR A 96 10.24 -4.48 -28.84
C TYR A 96 9.91 -5.09 -30.19
N LYS A 97 10.08 -6.41 -30.30
CA LYS A 97 9.74 -7.20 -31.48
C LYS A 97 8.99 -8.45 -31.04
N GLY A 98 7.75 -8.56 -31.45
CA GLY A 98 6.88 -9.66 -31.09
C GLY A 98 6.37 -9.61 -29.65
N ARG A 99 5.58 -10.62 -29.28
CA ARG A 99 5.04 -10.75 -27.92
C ARG A 99 6.07 -11.39 -26.99
N SER A 100 6.41 -10.70 -25.91
CA SER A 100 7.30 -11.22 -24.87
C SER A 100 6.79 -10.89 -23.47
N ALA A 101 7.02 -11.81 -22.53
CA ALA A 101 6.79 -11.57 -21.10
C ALA A 101 8.03 -10.93 -20.41
N GLU A 102 9.11 -10.74 -21.15
CA GLU A 102 10.31 -10.09 -20.64
C GLU A 102 10.06 -8.62 -20.32
N ARG A 103 10.64 -8.18 -19.22
CA ARG A 103 10.54 -6.79 -18.76
C ARG A 103 11.88 -6.13 -18.94
N GLN A 104 11.90 -5.05 -19.71
CA GLN A 104 13.08 -4.20 -19.81
C GLN A 104 13.13 -3.24 -18.62
N HIS A 105 14.32 -3.03 -18.07
CA HIS A 105 14.53 -2.16 -16.91
C HIS A 105 15.62 -1.13 -17.23
N LEU A 106 15.28 0.13 -17.01
CA LEU A 106 16.22 1.25 -17.07
C LEU A 106 16.31 1.88 -15.68
N ASN A 107 17.52 1.97 -15.14
CA ASN A 107 17.77 2.60 -13.85
C ASN A 107 18.55 3.91 -14.08
N ILE A 108 18.00 5.02 -13.60
CA ILE A 108 18.66 6.32 -13.59
C ILE A 108 19.12 6.59 -12.15
N PRO A 109 20.44 6.66 -11.88
CA PRO A 109 20.94 6.93 -10.54
C PRO A 109 20.42 8.27 -9.98
N MET A 110 20.11 8.32 -8.69
CA MET A 110 19.66 9.57 -8.05
C MET A 110 20.68 10.70 -8.16
N SER A 111 21.98 10.41 -8.26
CA SER A 111 23.01 11.43 -8.53
C SER A 111 22.77 12.15 -9.85
N VAL A 112 22.37 11.44 -10.90
CA VAL A 112 22.02 12.00 -12.22
C VAL A 112 20.71 12.77 -12.15
N VAL A 113 19.74 12.26 -11.38
CA VAL A 113 18.46 12.95 -11.17
C VAL A 113 18.68 14.31 -10.51
N LEU A 114 19.56 14.39 -9.52
CA LEU A 114 19.86 15.58 -8.73
C LEU A 114 20.83 16.57 -9.41
N GLU A 115 21.51 16.17 -10.49
CA GLU A 115 22.48 17.01 -11.18
C GLU A 115 21.82 18.20 -11.90
N GLY A 116 22.34 19.42 -11.80
CA GLY A 116 21.79 20.56 -12.53
C GLY A 116 20.46 21.05 -11.96
N GLU A 117 19.42 21.19 -12.80
CA GLU A 117 18.15 21.77 -12.37
C GLU A 117 17.34 20.85 -11.45
N PRO A 118 16.67 21.41 -10.42
CA PRO A 118 15.93 20.62 -9.41
C PRO A 118 14.67 19.95 -9.96
N LYS A 119 14.19 20.37 -11.14
CA LYS A 119 13.03 19.77 -11.81
C LYS A 119 13.42 19.44 -13.24
N LYS A 120 13.33 18.16 -13.59
CA LYS A 120 13.59 17.67 -14.94
C LYS A 120 12.36 16.93 -15.46
N ASN A 121 12.04 17.12 -16.73
CA ASN A 121 10.99 16.34 -17.38
C ASN A 121 11.52 14.94 -17.68
N LEU A 122 10.76 13.91 -17.33
CA LEU A 122 11.01 12.55 -17.82
C LEU A 122 10.14 12.35 -19.07
N VAL A 123 10.78 12.20 -20.23
CA VAL A 123 10.09 12.03 -21.51
C VAL A 123 10.22 10.57 -21.95
N LEU A 124 9.08 9.93 -22.19
CA LEU A 124 9.00 8.60 -22.80
C LEU A 124 8.40 8.74 -24.20
N GLN A 125 9.14 8.33 -25.22
CA GLN A 125 8.67 8.28 -26.60
C GLN A 125 8.50 6.83 -27.03
N LYS A 126 7.44 6.55 -27.78
CA LYS A 126 7.21 5.27 -28.47
C LYS A 126 7.12 5.55 -29.96
N GLU A 127 7.90 4.85 -30.75
CA GLU A 127 7.89 4.93 -32.22
C GLU A 127 7.67 3.54 -32.80
N GLY A 128 6.60 3.34 -33.58
CA GLY A 128 6.19 2.05 -34.13
C GLY A 128 4.83 1.57 -33.62
N GLU A 129 4.47 0.33 -33.97
CA GLU A 129 3.15 -0.28 -33.77
C GLU A 129 3.04 -1.06 -32.47
N GLY A 130 1.84 -1.11 -31.89
CA GLY A 130 1.56 -1.82 -30.64
C GLY A 130 1.59 -0.95 -29.38
N ARG A 131 1.22 -1.54 -28.25
CA ARG A 131 1.00 -0.86 -26.96
C ARG A 131 2.22 -0.97 -26.05
N LEU A 132 2.69 0.16 -25.53
CA LEU A 132 3.76 0.21 -24.54
C LEU A 132 3.17 0.24 -23.12
N TYR A 133 3.45 -0.81 -22.35
CA TYR A 133 3.25 -0.82 -20.91
C TYR A 133 4.53 -0.40 -20.20
N TYR A 134 4.44 0.54 -19.28
CA TYR A 134 5.58 1.01 -18.50
C TYR A 134 5.20 1.25 -17.04
N ARG A 135 6.20 1.18 -16.16
CA ARG A 135 6.08 1.58 -14.75
C ARG A 135 7.25 2.49 -14.42
N LEU A 136 6.93 3.62 -13.80
CA LEU A 136 7.92 4.53 -13.22
C LEU A 136 7.96 4.33 -11.72
N GLY A 137 9.16 4.20 -11.16
CA GLY A 137 9.37 4.08 -9.73
C GLY A 137 10.60 4.88 -9.33
N MET A 138 10.53 5.51 -8.16
CA MET A 138 11.63 6.27 -7.60
C MET A 138 11.79 5.87 -6.13
N VAL A 139 13.02 5.52 -5.75
CA VAL A 139 13.38 5.24 -4.36
C VAL A 139 14.27 6.38 -3.89
N TYR A 140 13.86 7.06 -2.82
CA TYR A 140 14.53 8.26 -2.34
C TYR A 140 14.43 8.37 -0.82
N ALA A 141 15.39 9.08 -0.23
CA ALA A 141 15.32 9.55 1.14
C ALA A 141 14.99 11.06 1.11
N PRO A 142 13.93 11.51 1.77
CA PRO A 142 13.67 12.93 1.93
C PRO A 142 14.84 13.64 2.63
N LYS A 143 15.18 14.85 2.16
CA LYS A 143 16.19 15.70 2.82
C LYS A 143 15.67 16.27 4.15
N ASP A 144 14.39 16.59 4.19
CA ASP A 144 13.70 17.00 5.40
C ASP A 144 13.07 15.78 6.09
N LEU A 145 13.31 15.64 7.39
CA LEU A 145 12.76 14.57 8.21
C LEU A 145 11.38 14.96 8.78
N ALA A 146 11.00 16.24 8.74
CA ALA A 146 9.65 16.71 9.00
C ALA A 146 8.80 16.46 7.75
N LEU A 147 8.02 15.39 7.79
CA LEU A 147 7.20 14.96 6.66
C LEU A 147 5.74 15.18 7.01
N ASP A 148 5.04 15.91 6.15
CA ASP A 148 3.59 16.00 6.21
C ASP A 148 2.95 14.64 5.87
N PRO A 149 1.75 14.36 6.43
CA PRO A 149 0.93 13.25 6.00
C PRO A 149 0.70 13.28 4.48
N LEU A 150 0.65 12.11 3.87
CA LEU A 150 0.40 12.00 2.44
C LEU A 150 -0.53 10.82 2.16
N GLU A 151 -1.70 11.12 1.61
CA GLU A 151 -2.70 10.14 1.17
C GLU A 151 -2.49 9.83 -0.33
N ARG A 152 -2.19 8.57 -0.64
CA ARG A 152 -2.15 7.99 -2.00
C ARG A 152 -2.85 6.64 -2.04
N GLY A 153 -4.00 6.55 -1.37
CA GLY A 153 -4.83 5.35 -1.32
C GLY A 153 -5.11 4.83 0.09
N PHE A 154 -4.26 5.21 1.05
CA PHE A 154 -4.48 5.06 2.48
C PHE A 154 -4.33 6.40 3.18
N ASP A 155 -5.16 6.64 4.19
CA ASP A 155 -4.93 7.64 5.22
C ASP A 155 -4.39 6.93 6.46
N VAL A 156 -3.31 7.44 7.05
CA VAL A 156 -2.64 6.79 8.18
C VAL A 156 -2.30 7.82 9.24
N SER A 157 -2.70 7.56 10.48
CA SER A 157 -2.33 8.35 11.64
C SER A 157 -1.82 7.47 12.76
N ARG A 158 -1.06 8.06 13.67
CA ARG A 158 -0.58 7.44 14.90
C ARG A 158 -1.10 8.25 16.07
N LYS A 159 -1.16 7.64 17.24
CA LYS A 159 -1.38 8.29 18.53
C LYS A 159 -0.57 7.57 19.60
N TYR A 160 -0.03 8.32 20.54
CA TYR A 160 0.57 7.79 21.77
C TYR A 160 -0.39 7.94 22.94
N ILE A 161 -0.44 6.91 23.78
CA ILE A 161 -1.30 6.85 24.95
C ILE A 161 -0.46 6.29 26.10
N ALA A 162 -0.32 7.06 27.19
CA ALA A 162 0.31 6.56 28.41
C ALA A 162 -0.51 5.41 29.00
N VAL A 163 0.16 4.32 29.43
CA VAL A 163 -0.52 3.13 29.98
C VAL A 163 -0.62 3.19 31.49
N ASP A 164 0.47 3.55 32.16
CA ASP A 164 0.61 3.45 33.61
C ASP A 164 0.15 4.75 34.31
N ASP A 165 0.80 5.88 34.01
CA ASP A 165 0.41 7.21 34.49
C ASP A 165 0.18 8.16 33.30
N PRO A 166 -1.00 8.81 33.16
CA PRO A 166 -1.23 9.83 32.14
C PRO A 166 -0.20 10.97 32.13
N ALA A 167 0.47 11.25 33.26
CA ALA A 167 1.53 12.25 33.36
C ALA A 167 2.83 11.82 32.66
N ASP A 168 3.01 10.53 32.35
CA ASP A 168 4.18 10.00 31.65
C ASP A 168 4.25 10.42 30.18
N LEU A 169 3.19 11.04 29.64
CA LEU A 169 3.11 11.48 28.26
C LEU A 169 2.51 12.88 28.17
N SER A 170 3.23 13.80 27.52
CA SER A 170 2.70 15.12 27.16
C SER A 170 3.09 15.51 25.73
N GLU A 171 2.42 16.52 25.17
CA GLU A 171 2.68 17.03 23.81
C GLU A 171 2.68 18.57 23.85
N ASP A 172 3.70 19.19 23.27
CA ASP A 172 3.88 20.66 23.25
C ASP A 172 3.04 21.37 22.18
N GLY A 173 2.33 20.61 21.33
CA GLY A 173 1.92 21.06 19.99
C GLY A 173 3.06 20.83 18.98
N ASP A 174 2.74 20.88 17.68
CA ASP A 174 3.69 20.66 16.57
C ASP A 174 4.27 19.23 16.45
N GLY A 175 3.64 18.23 17.08
CA GLY A 175 4.09 16.83 16.98
C GLY A 175 5.39 16.55 17.74
N ARG A 176 5.64 17.27 18.83
CA ARG A 176 6.70 16.97 19.80
C ARG A 176 6.09 16.36 21.06
N TYR A 177 6.46 15.13 21.35
CA TYR A 177 6.02 14.38 22.52
C TYR A 177 7.12 14.34 23.58
N HIS A 178 6.77 14.44 24.86
CA HIS A 178 7.65 14.18 26.00
C HIS A 178 7.17 12.94 26.73
N VAL A 179 8.08 12.02 26.99
CA VAL A 179 7.79 10.70 27.57
C VAL A 179 8.74 10.45 28.74
N ALA A 180 8.19 10.06 29.89
CA ALA A 180 8.99 9.73 31.05
C ALA A 180 9.85 8.47 30.81
N LEU A 181 11.10 8.49 31.25
CA LEU A 181 12.00 7.34 31.15
C LEU A 181 11.43 6.12 31.90
N GLY A 182 11.36 4.98 31.21
CA GLY A 182 10.78 3.73 31.73
C GLY A 182 9.27 3.60 31.53
N ALA A 183 8.58 4.67 31.10
CA ALA A 183 7.15 4.64 30.89
C ALA A 183 6.73 3.64 29.81
N THR A 184 5.58 3.02 30.03
CA THR A 184 4.93 2.16 29.05
C THR A 184 3.94 3.00 28.23
N ILE A 185 4.14 3.03 26.92
CA ILE A 185 3.30 3.77 25.98
C ILE A 185 2.59 2.78 25.06
N ARG A 186 1.28 2.95 24.89
CA ARG A 186 0.54 2.33 23.80
C ARG A 186 0.68 3.19 22.56
N VAL A 187 1.12 2.56 21.48
CA VAL A 187 1.08 3.12 20.14
C VAL A 187 -0.20 2.62 19.47
N GLU A 188 -1.03 3.55 19.00
CA GLU A 188 -2.24 3.25 18.24
C GLU A 188 -2.12 3.84 16.84
N LEU A 189 -2.22 2.99 15.82
CA LEU A 189 -2.27 3.37 14.42
C LEU A 189 -3.69 3.27 13.92
N SER A 190 -4.16 4.30 13.23
CA SER A 190 -5.39 4.26 12.44
C SER A 190 -5.04 4.26 10.96
N MET A 191 -5.59 3.32 10.21
CA MET A 191 -5.44 3.19 8.77
C MET A 191 -6.82 3.18 8.12
N THR A 192 -7.10 4.14 7.24
CA THR A 192 -8.35 4.20 6.48
C THR A 192 -8.08 3.94 5.01
N SER A 193 -8.87 3.05 4.39
CA SER A 193 -8.90 2.84 2.94
C SER A 193 -10.29 3.10 2.38
N ARG A 194 -10.36 3.86 1.29
CA ARG A 194 -11.64 4.18 0.59
C ARG A 194 -12.07 3.12 -0.42
N SER A 195 -11.22 2.13 -0.68
CA SER A 195 -11.48 1.05 -1.61
C SER A 195 -10.85 -0.23 -1.12
N ARG A 196 -11.25 -1.35 -1.71
CA ARG A 196 -10.56 -2.63 -1.52
C ARG A 196 -9.09 -2.55 -1.92
N ARG A 197 -8.22 -3.16 -1.13
CA ARG A 197 -6.76 -3.19 -1.30
C ARG A 197 -6.22 -4.60 -1.14
N TYR A 198 -5.07 -4.87 -1.73
CA TYR A 198 -4.48 -6.21 -1.77
C TYR A 198 -3.05 -6.20 -1.27
N PHE A 199 -2.68 -7.26 -0.55
CA PHE A 199 -1.33 -7.44 0.01
C PHE A 199 -0.88 -6.17 0.74
N VAL A 200 -1.67 -5.75 1.71
CA VAL A 200 -1.45 -4.51 2.45
C VAL A 200 -0.44 -4.77 3.55
N ALA A 201 0.54 -3.87 3.68
CA ALA A 201 1.44 -3.78 4.81
C ALA A 201 1.22 -2.44 5.51
N LEU A 202 0.91 -2.48 6.82
CA LEU A 202 0.98 -1.34 7.72
C LEU A 202 2.28 -1.47 8.52
N VAL A 203 3.15 -0.47 8.42
CA VAL A 203 4.47 -0.44 9.03
C VAL A 203 4.63 0.83 9.83
N ASP A 204 5.01 0.70 11.10
CA ASP A 204 5.35 1.82 11.97
C ASP A 204 6.77 1.61 12.50
N LYS A 205 7.68 2.50 12.11
CA LYS A 205 9.06 2.46 12.58
C LYS A 205 9.14 3.19 13.91
N LEU A 206 9.78 2.57 14.90
CA LEU A 206 9.92 3.16 16.22
C LEU A 206 11.01 4.25 16.22
N PRO A 207 10.86 5.30 17.04
CA PRO A 207 11.98 6.16 17.39
C PRO A 207 12.99 5.36 18.24
N ALA A 208 14.28 5.69 18.15
CA ALA A 208 15.34 4.90 18.80
C ALA A 208 15.27 4.85 20.34
N GLY A 209 14.55 5.77 20.99
CA GLY A 209 14.32 5.76 22.43
C GLY A 209 13.27 4.74 22.92
N PHE A 210 12.55 4.10 22.00
CA PHE A 210 11.48 3.15 22.31
C PHE A 210 11.87 1.72 21.96
N GLU A 211 11.49 0.80 22.85
CA GLU A 211 11.59 -0.64 22.61
C GLU A 211 10.19 -1.26 22.62
N PRO A 212 9.83 -2.06 21.61
CA PRO A 212 8.53 -2.70 21.59
C PRO A 212 8.44 -3.85 22.60
N LEU A 213 7.29 -3.93 23.28
CA LEU A 213 7.03 -4.98 24.26
C LEU A 213 6.35 -6.17 23.58
N ASN A 214 7.00 -7.33 23.61
CA ASN A 214 6.46 -8.54 23.02
C ASN A 214 5.24 -9.06 23.82
N PRO A 215 4.07 -9.22 23.19
CA PRO A 215 2.84 -9.67 23.86
C PRO A 215 2.90 -11.15 24.28
N ALA A 216 3.84 -11.94 23.75
CA ALA A 216 4.01 -13.33 24.14
C ALA A 216 4.51 -13.52 25.59
N PHE A 217 5.01 -12.45 26.23
CA PHE A 217 5.42 -12.49 27.63
C PHE A 217 4.24 -12.24 28.58
N ALA A 218 4.17 -13.02 29.66
CA ALA A 218 3.07 -12.98 30.63
C ALA A 218 2.84 -11.58 31.24
N THR A 219 3.92 -10.82 31.47
CA THR A 219 3.87 -9.45 31.98
C THR A 219 3.25 -8.47 31.00
N THR A 220 3.59 -8.58 29.71
CA THR A 220 3.01 -7.75 28.65
C THR A 220 1.53 -8.09 28.44
N SER A 221 1.18 -9.39 28.45
CA SER A 221 -0.21 -9.82 28.30
C SER A 221 -1.14 -9.28 29.40
N ALA A 222 -0.63 -9.17 30.63
CA ALA A 222 -1.35 -8.55 31.74
C ALA A 222 -1.59 -7.05 31.50
N LEU A 223 -0.62 -6.32 30.95
CA LEU A 223 -0.73 -4.90 30.60
C LEU A 223 -1.72 -4.67 29.44
N GLU A 224 -1.72 -5.52 28.41
CA GLU A 224 -2.72 -5.46 27.34
C GLU A 224 -4.15 -5.64 27.87
N THR A 225 -4.33 -6.58 28.80
CA THR A 225 -5.63 -6.85 29.44
C THR A 225 -6.08 -5.67 30.31
N ALA A 226 -5.16 -5.11 31.12
CA ALA A 226 -5.43 -4.00 32.01
C ALA A 226 -5.74 -2.69 31.25
N SER A 227 -5.07 -2.47 30.12
CA SER A 227 -5.23 -1.28 29.31
C SER A 227 -6.40 -1.40 28.31
N ALA A 228 -7.29 -2.39 28.48
CA ALA A 228 -8.46 -2.60 27.64
C ALA A 228 -8.16 -2.67 26.14
N MET A 229 -7.11 -3.38 25.73
CA MET A 229 -6.92 -3.84 24.33
C MET A 229 -7.97 -4.92 23.96
N GLN A 230 -9.24 -4.69 24.31
CA GLN A 230 -10.40 -5.55 24.04
C GLN A 230 -10.80 -5.45 22.56
N GLY A 231 -9.91 -5.93 21.69
CA GLY A 231 -10.30 -6.55 20.43
C GLY A 231 -10.23 -8.05 20.65
N SER A 232 -11.36 -8.77 20.52
CA SER A 232 -11.32 -10.23 20.45
C SER A 232 -10.26 -10.65 19.43
N TRP A 233 -9.40 -11.61 19.79
CA TRP A 233 -8.44 -12.23 18.86
C TRP A 233 -9.12 -12.75 17.58
N ALA A 234 -10.44 -12.96 17.62
CA ALA A 234 -11.27 -13.34 16.47
C ALA A 234 -11.59 -12.22 15.47
N ASN A 235 -11.32 -10.94 15.78
CA ASN A 235 -11.72 -9.78 14.95
C ASN A 235 -10.53 -8.92 14.46
N ARG A 236 -9.32 -9.47 14.38
CA ARG A 236 -8.18 -8.76 13.80
C ARG A 236 -8.34 -8.66 12.28
N TRP A 237 -8.11 -7.48 11.73
CA TRP A 237 -8.15 -7.25 10.28
C TRP A 237 -6.89 -7.77 9.55
N PHE A 238 -5.82 -8.01 10.30
CA PHE A 238 -4.54 -8.50 9.77
C PHE A 238 -4.38 -10.01 9.96
N GLU A 239 -3.73 -10.65 8.98
CA GLU A 239 -3.43 -12.08 8.95
C GLU A 239 -2.10 -12.39 9.65
N HIS A 240 -1.17 -11.43 9.66
CA HIS A 240 0.15 -11.59 10.24
C HIS A 240 0.63 -10.28 10.86
N GLN A 241 1.46 -10.38 11.90
CA GLN A 241 2.17 -9.25 12.48
C GLN A 241 3.60 -9.62 12.81
N ASN A 242 4.49 -8.64 12.73
CA ASN A 242 5.85 -8.72 13.25
C ASN A 242 6.09 -7.57 14.21
N LEU A 243 6.73 -7.88 15.33
CA LEU A 243 7.26 -6.88 16.25
C LEU A 243 8.77 -7.05 16.27
N ARG A 244 9.47 -6.08 15.67
CA ARG A 244 10.94 -6.06 15.53
C ARG A 244 11.48 -4.89 16.34
N ASP A 245 12.76 -4.94 16.67
CA ASP A 245 13.42 -3.91 17.48
C ASP A 245 13.19 -2.49 16.97
N GLU A 246 13.15 -2.31 15.64
CA GLU A 246 13.05 -1.01 14.97
C GLU A 246 11.68 -0.71 14.34
N ARG A 247 10.74 -1.67 14.31
CA ARG A 247 9.40 -1.48 13.70
C ARG A 247 8.35 -2.50 14.15
N ALA A 248 7.10 -2.05 14.18
CA ALA A 248 5.92 -2.90 14.21
C ALA A 248 5.30 -3.01 12.80
N GLU A 249 4.86 -4.20 12.43
CA GLU A 249 4.30 -4.49 11.10
C GLU A 249 3.02 -5.32 11.22
N ALA A 250 2.00 -4.99 10.43
CA ALA A 250 0.78 -5.77 10.28
C ALA A 250 0.47 -5.97 8.80
N PHE A 251 0.10 -7.20 8.42
CA PHE A 251 -0.09 -7.60 7.02
C PHE A 251 -1.44 -8.27 6.80
N THR A 252 -2.05 -8.02 5.64
CA THR A 252 -3.23 -8.76 5.18
C THR A 252 -3.21 -8.96 3.67
N SER A 253 -3.66 -10.13 3.20
CA SER A 253 -3.81 -10.38 1.78
C SER A 253 -4.94 -9.56 1.13
N LEU A 254 -5.96 -9.20 1.90
CA LEU A 254 -7.13 -8.46 1.45
C LEU A 254 -7.63 -7.52 2.54
N LEU A 255 -7.72 -6.23 2.20
CA LEU A 255 -8.32 -5.21 3.05
C LEU A 255 -9.55 -4.63 2.34
N TRP A 256 -10.70 -4.61 3.00
CA TRP A 256 -11.88 -3.93 2.49
C TRP A 256 -11.80 -2.43 2.73
N GLU A 257 -12.74 -1.67 2.16
CA GLU A 257 -12.93 -0.27 2.54
C GLU A 257 -13.36 -0.15 4.01
N GLY A 258 -12.82 0.85 4.70
CA GLY A 258 -13.08 1.07 6.12
C GLY A 258 -11.90 1.68 6.85
N THR A 259 -12.08 1.83 8.16
CA THR A 259 -11.05 2.29 9.10
C THR A 259 -10.65 1.14 10.01
N TYR A 260 -9.35 0.96 10.16
CA TYR A 260 -8.73 -0.15 10.85
C TYR A 260 -7.75 0.37 11.89
N THR A 261 -7.81 -0.20 13.09
CA THR A 261 -6.89 0.14 14.16
C THR A 261 -5.88 -0.98 14.37
N TYR A 262 -4.62 -0.62 14.58
CA TYR A 262 -3.56 -1.52 15.02
C TYR A 262 -2.85 -0.90 16.21
N SER A 263 -2.67 -1.65 17.30
CA SER A 263 -2.02 -1.14 18.49
C SER A 263 -1.02 -2.13 19.05
N TYR A 264 0.03 -1.59 19.65
CA TYR A 264 1.09 -2.33 20.31
C TYR A 264 1.68 -1.50 21.46
N LEU A 265 2.39 -2.15 22.37
CA LEU A 265 3.03 -1.49 23.51
C LEU A 265 4.51 -1.28 23.24
N VAL A 266 5.03 -0.15 23.73
CA VAL A 266 6.45 0.18 23.74
C VAL A 266 6.84 0.68 25.13
N ARG A 267 8.13 0.55 25.45
CA ARG A 267 8.72 1.15 26.64
C ARG A 267 9.77 2.17 26.23
N ALA A 268 9.77 3.33 26.90
CA ALA A 268 10.83 4.31 26.74
C ALA A 268 12.07 3.87 27.53
N THR A 269 13.15 3.49 26.84
CA THR A 269 14.34 2.89 27.49
C THR A 269 15.58 3.78 27.45
N THR A 270 15.72 4.62 26.43
CA THR A 270 16.89 5.47 26.25
C THR A 270 16.49 6.95 26.27
N ALA A 271 17.06 7.71 27.20
CA ALA A 271 16.84 9.15 27.28
C ALA A 271 17.47 9.90 26.10
N GLY A 272 16.79 10.92 25.59
CA GLY A 272 17.24 11.72 24.45
C GLY A 272 16.12 12.22 23.54
N GLU A 273 16.47 13.02 22.53
CA GLU A 273 15.55 13.50 21.51
C GLU A 273 15.70 12.67 20.23
N PHE A 274 14.59 12.11 19.74
CA PHE A 274 14.56 11.23 18.58
C PHE A 274 13.54 11.70 17.56
N VAL A 275 13.88 11.53 16.28
CA VAL A 275 12.90 11.63 15.20
C VAL A 275 12.01 10.41 15.24
N VAL A 276 10.71 10.64 15.14
CA VAL A 276 9.72 9.59 15.02
C VAL A 276 9.33 9.48 13.54
N PRO A 277 9.73 8.41 12.84
CA PRO A 277 9.36 8.23 11.45
C PRO A 277 7.83 8.16 11.28
N PRO A 278 7.29 8.56 10.12
CA PRO A 278 5.86 8.48 9.90
C PRO A 278 5.42 7.01 9.78
N PRO A 279 4.26 6.63 10.35
CA PRO A 279 3.65 5.34 10.05
C PRO A 279 3.28 5.30 8.57
N LYS A 280 3.36 4.13 7.93
CA LYS A 280 3.09 3.96 6.50
C LYS A 280 2.25 2.72 6.24
N ALA A 281 1.21 2.86 5.43
CA ALA A 281 0.47 1.75 4.84
C ALA A 281 0.72 1.71 3.33
N GLU A 282 0.88 0.53 2.74
CA GLU A 282 1.00 0.40 1.27
C GLU A 282 0.53 -0.96 0.76
N GLU A 283 0.18 -1.01 -0.53
CA GLU A 283 0.08 -2.29 -1.25
C GLU A 283 1.50 -2.75 -1.62
N MET A 284 1.93 -3.91 -1.10
CA MET A 284 3.31 -4.40 -1.24
C MET A 284 3.78 -4.56 -2.70
N TYR A 285 2.84 -4.80 -3.62
CA TYR A 285 3.12 -5.04 -5.04
C TYR A 285 2.68 -3.89 -5.95
N ALA A 286 2.10 -2.83 -5.37
CA ALA A 286 1.73 -1.58 -6.04
C ALA A 286 2.08 -0.40 -5.12
N PRO A 287 3.39 -0.14 -4.88
CA PRO A 287 3.86 0.81 -3.88
C PRO A 287 3.47 2.27 -4.18
N GLU A 288 2.98 2.56 -5.39
CA GLU A 288 2.33 3.83 -5.72
C GLU A 288 1.01 4.05 -4.94
N THR A 289 0.36 2.96 -4.50
CA THR A 289 -0.78 2.96 -3.58
C THR A 289 -0.27 2.89 -2.15
N PHE A 290 -0.17 4.04 -1.50
CA PHE A 290 0.31 4.12 -0.11
C PHE A 290 -0.37 5.24 0.67
N GLY A 291 -0.11 5.28 1.96
CA GLY A 291 -0.42 6.39 2.84
C GLY A 291 0.67 6.50 3.87
N ARG A 292 1.00 7.71 4.29
CA ARG A 292 1.86 7.93 5.46
C ARG A 292 1.28 9.00 6.36
N GLY A 293 1.51 8.84 7.66
CA GLY A 293 1.23 9.89 8.64
C GLY A 293 2.29 10.98 8.64
N ALA A 294 2.23 11.84 9.65
CA ALA A 294 3.24 12.86 9.89
C ALA A 294 4.49 12.27 10.57
N SER A 295 5.65 12.86 10.29
CA SER A 295 6.81 12.70 11.17
C SER A 295 6.63 13.52 12.44
N TRP A 296 7.14 13.00 13.55
CA TRP A 296 7.10 13.66 14.85
C TRP A 296 8.48 13.67 15.51
N ARG A 297 8.56 14.27 16.69
CA ARG A 297 9.70 14.14 17.60
C ARG A 297 9.23 13.58 18.93
N VAL A 298 10.10 12.82 19.57
CA VAL A 298 9.91 12.37 20.95
C VAL A 298 11.14 12.72 21.76
N VAL A 299 10.92 13.25 22.95
CA VAL A 299 11.93 13.48 23.99
C VAL A 299 11.65 12.47 25.09
N VAL A 300 12.66 11.69 25.45
CA VAL A 300 12.60 10.75 26.58
C VAL A 300 13.44 11.32 27.72
N GLU A 301 12.83 11.54 28.88
CA GLU A 301 13.45 12.22 30.04
C GLU A 301 13.00 11.70 31.41
#